data_AF-A0A7K4C6E0-F1
#
_entry.id   AF-A0A7K4C6E0-F1
#
_cell.length_a   1.000
_cell.length_b   1.000
_cell.length_c   1.000
_cell.angle_alpha   90.00
_cell.angle_beta   90.00
_cell.angle_gamma   90.00
#
_symmetry.space_group_name_H-M   'P 1'
#
loop_
_entity.id
_entity.type
_entity.pdbx_description
1 polymer ?
#
loop_
_entity_poly.entity_id
_entity_poly.type
_entity_poly.pdbx_seq_one_letter_code
_entity_poly.pdbx_strand_id
1 'polypeptide(L)' 'MPEHRIRPVTWSQLVKNLQALGFEGPYQGGKHPFMVKGDLVLTIPNPHRSEISVDLLVRILRQAGISREEWNRLAG' A
#
# COMPACT_ATOMS: atom_id res chain seq x y z
N MET A 1 3.80 23.85 -5.70
CA MET A 1 4.77 23.13 -4.85
C MET A 1 4.98 21.73 -5.43
N PRO A 2 6.15 21.37 -5.98
CA PRO A 2 6.29 20.19 -6.83
C PRO A 2 6.85 18.95 -6.11
N GLU A 3 6.43 18.65 -4.87
CA GLU A 3 7.14 17.63 -4.06
C GLU A 3 6.32 16.42 -3.60
N HIS A 4 5.04 16.29 -3.99
CA HIS A 4 4.20 15.14 -3.58
C HIS A 4 4.10 14.04 -4.65
N ARG A 5 5.18 13.77 -5.39
CA ARG A 5 5.17 12.73 -6.42
C ARG A 5 5.28 11.34 -5.78
N ILE A 6 4.21 10.57 -5.88
CA ILE A 6 4.24 9.13 -5.56
C ILE A 6 5.22 8.43 -6.50
N ARG A 7 6.11 7.63 -5.91
CA ARG A 7 7.11 6.81 -6.61
C ARG A 7 6.69 5.34 -6.59
N PRO A 8 7.16 4.51 -7.53
CA PRO A 8 7.06 3.06 -7.40
C PRO A 8 7.64 2.58 -6.07
N VAL A 9 7.09 1.50 -5.53
CA VAL A 9 7.58 0.90 -4.28
C VAL A 9 7.69 -0.60 -4.44
N THR A 10 8.62 -1.22 -3.71
CA THR A 10 8.65 -2.66 -3.56
C THR A 10 7.42 -3.15 -2.79
N TRP A 11 7.09 -4.43 -2.96
CA TRP A 11 6.02 -5.06 -2.19
C TRP A 11 6.24 -4.94 -0.67
N SER A 12 7.48 -5.14 -0.21
CA SER A 12 7.81 -5.01 1.21
C SER A 12 7.64 -3.59 1.74
N GLN A 13 7.95 -2.56 0.94
CA GLN A 13 7.69 -1.16 1.30
C GLN A 13 6.18 -0.88 1.36
N LEU A 14 5.39 -1.42 0.42
CA LEU A 14 3.93 -1.31 0.48
C LEU A 14 3.40 -1.84 1.82
N VAL A 15 3.78 -3.06 2.18
CA VAL A 15 3.35 -3.70 3.43
C VAL A 15 3.78 -2.90 4.65
N LYS A 16 5.06 -2.52 4.74
CA LYS A 16 5.59 -1.75 5.88
C LYS A 16 4.87 -0.42 6.06
N ASN A 17 4.62 0.31 4.97
CA ASN A 17 3.97 1.60 5.04
C ASN A 17 2.48 1.46 5.41
N LEU A 18 1.80 0.44 4.90
CA LEU A 18 0.42 0.13 5.32
C LEU A 18 0.37 -0.23 6.81
N GLN A 19 1.32 -1.01 7.32
CA GLN A 19 1.45 -1.30 8.76
C GLN A 19 1.65 -0.02 9.59
N ALA A 20 2.51 0.89 9.13
CA ALA A 20 2.70 2.19 9.78
C ALA A 20 1.42 3.06 9.78
N LEU A 21 0.50 2.83 8.84
CA LEU A 21 -0.82 3.47 8.78
C LEU A 21 -1.91 2.72 9.55
N GLY A 22 -1.53 1.69 10.32
CA GLY A 22 -2.42 0.92 11.19
C GLY A 22 -3.15 -0.23 10.50
N PHE A 23 -2.64 -0.72 9.35
CA PHE A 23 -3.12 -1.99 8.78
C PHE A 23 -2.42 -3.19 9.43
N GLU A 24 -3.16 -4.26 9.68
CA GLU A 24 -2.66 -5.54 10.15
C GLU A 24 -2.47 -6.54 9.00
N GLY A 25 -1.61 -7.54 9.20
CA GLY A 25 -1.23 -8.54 8.20
C GLY A 25 0.16 -8.28 7.58
N PRO A 26 0.43 -8.79 6.36
CA PRO A 26 -0.53 -9.36 5.42
C PRO A 26 -0.93 -10.79 5.78
N TYR A 27 -2.21 -11.08 5.61
CA TYR A 27 -2.76 -12.42 5.73
C TYR A 27 -2.80 -13.09 4.36
N GLN A 28 -2.65 -14.40 4.33
CA GLN A 28 -2.79 -15.19 3.11
C GLN A 28 -4.22 -15.72 3.00
N GLY A 29 -4.90 -15.40 1.91
CA GLY A 29 -6.23 -15.93 1.59
C GLY A 29 -6.41 -16.09 0.09
N GLY A 30 -6.49 -17.32 -0.40
CA GLY A 30 -6.68 -17.59 -1.83
C GLY A 30 -5.54 -17.07 -2.71
N LYS A 31 -5.87 -16.33 -3.78
CA LYS A 31 -4.92 -15.95 -4.84
C LYS A 31 -4.05 -14.72 -4.51
N HIS A 32 -4.50 -13.83 -3.64
CA HIS A 32 -3.80 -12.57 -3.32
C HIS A 32 -3.81 -12.32 -1.81
N PRO A 33 -2.71 -11.83 -1.21
CA PRO A 33 -2.71 -11.44 0.19
C PRO A 33 -3.63 -10.25 0.44
N PHE A 34 -4.02 -10.08 1.70
CA PHE A 34 -4.82 -8.93 2.13
C PHE A 34 -4.34 -8.39 3.48
N MET A 35 -4.67 -7.14 3.76
CA MET A 35 -4.40 -6.46 5.03
C MET A 35 -5.71 -5.86 5.57
N VAL A 36 -5.81 -5.70 6.89
CA VAL A 36 -7.05 -5.29 7.55
C VAL A 36 -6.84 -4.03 8.38
N LYS A 37 -7.81 -3.10 8.39
CA LYS A 37 -7.83 -1.94 9.30
C LYS A 37 -9.26 -1.69 9.76
N GLY A 38 -9.59 -2.09 10.99
CA GLY A 38 -10.98 -2.12 11.46
C GLY A 38 -11.82 -3.02 10.56
N ASP A 39 -12.92 -2.50 10.02
CA ASP A 39 -13.81 -3.24 9.11
C ASP A 39 -13.34 -3.24 7.64
N LEU A 40 -12.23 -2.54 7.33
CA LEU A 40 -11.70 -2.47 5.96
C LEU A 40 -10.76 -3.63 5.67
N VAL A 41 -11.08 -4.42 4.64
CA VAL A 41 -10.21 -5.45 4.07
C VAL A 41 -9.62 -4.95 2.75
N LEU A 42 -8.29 -4.82 2.70
CA LEU A 42 -7.54 -4.35 1.54
C LEU A 42 -6.78 -5.51 0.90
N THR A 43 -7.23 -5.97 -0.27
CA THR A 43 -6.44 -6.90 -1.09
C THR A 43 -5.21 -6.20 -1.66
N ILE A 44 -4.05 -6.83 -1.55
CA ILE A 44 -2.77 -6.33 -2.07
C ILE A 44 -2.21 -7.30 -3.13
N PRO A 45 -1.36 -6.83 -4.06
CA PRO A 45 -0.76 -7.70 -5.07
C PRO A 45 0.05 -8.83 -4.43
N ASN A 46 0.27 -9.90 -5.19
CA ASN A 46 1.17 -10.96 -4.74
C ASN A 46 2.61 -10.43 -4.64
N PRO A 47 3.42 -10.97 -3.70
CA PRO A 47 4.83 -10.66 -3.63
C PRO A 47 5.51 -11.15 -4.91
N HIS A 48 5.92 -10.21 -5.76
CA HIS A 48 6.71 -10.45 -6.97
C HIS A 48 8.02 -9.67 -6.89
N ARG A 49 9.00 -10.00 -7.75
CA ARG A 49 10.29 -9.30 -7.80
C ARG A 49 10.22 -7.91 -8.45
N SER A 50 9.08 -7.50 -9.01
CA SER A 50 8.89 -6.19 -9.64
C SER A 50 8.34 -5.16 -8.65
N GLU A 51 8.67 -3.89 -8.90
CA GLU A 51 8.06 -2.77 -8.19
C GLU A 51 6.56 -2.66 -8.50
N ILE A 52 5.82 -2.12 -7.54
CA ILE A 52 4.43 -1.72 -7.70
C ILE A 52 4.43 -0.39 -8.43
N SER A 53 3.85 -0.38 -9.63
CA SER A 53 3.74 0.84 -10.44
C SER A 53 2.97 1.93 -9.71
N VAL A 54 3.25 3.20 -10.05
CA VAL A 54 2.54 4.35 -9.46
C VAL A 54 1.03 4.23 -9.66
N ASP A 55 0.57 3.76 -10.82
CA ASP A 55 -0.85 3.61 -11.10
C ASP A 55 -1.52 2.55 -10.22
N LEU A 56 -0.87 1.41 -10.01
CA LEU A 56 -1.38 0.37 -9.13
C LEU A 56 -1.37 0.84 -7.68
N LEU A 57 -0.28 1.48 -7.25
CA LEU A 57 -0.16 2.04 -5.90
C LEU A 57 -1.28 3.05 -5.64
N VAL A 58 -1.53 3.99 -6.56
CA VAL A 58 -2.61 4.98 -6.42
C VAL A 58 -3.99 4.32 -6.28
N ARG A 59 -4.25 3.21 -6.99
CA ARG A 59 -5.51 2.46 -6.84
C ARG A 59 -5.63 1.82 -5.46
N ILE A 60 -4.55 1.21 -4.96
CA ILE A 60 -4.50 0.61 -3.63
C ILE A 60 -4.73 1.68 -2.55
N LEU A 61 -4.05 2.83 -2.63
CA LEU A 61 -4.23 3.92 -1.66
C LEU A 61 -5.66 4.47 -1.65
N ARG A 62 -6.30 4.59 -2.82
CA ARG A 62 -7.71 4.98 -2.91
C ARG A 62 -8.65 3.99 -2.23
N GLN A 63 -8.45 2.69 -2.45
CA GLN A 63 -9.23 1.64 -1.78
C GLN A 63 -9.00 1.64 -0.26
N ALA A 64 -7.78 1.97 0.16
CA ALA A 64 -7.38 2.07 1.55
C ALA A 64 -7.85 3.37 2.25
N GLY A 65 -8.42 4.32 1.51
CA GLY A 65 -8.78 5.64 2.04
C GLY A 65 -7.57 6.50 2.44
N ILE A 66 -6.38 6.23 1.88
CA ILE A 66 -5.13 6.92 2.20
C ILE A 66 -4.88 8.04 1.19
N SER A 67 -4.69 9.26 1.67
CA SER A 67 -4.30 10.40 0.85
C SER A 67 -2.83 10.31 0.38
N ARG A 68 -2.49 11.04 -0.68
CA ARG A 68 -1.09 11.09 -1.17
C ARG A 68 -0.17 11.71 -0.12
N GLU A 69 -0.69 12.68 0.61
CA GLU A 69 -0.03 13.42 1.67
C GLU A 69 0.29 12.49 2.85
N GLU A 70 -0.67 11.67 3.29
CA GLU A 70 -0.43 10.63 4.30
C GLU A 70 0.64 9.64 3.87
N TRP A 71 0.57 9.18 2.62
CA TRP A 71 1.56 8.25 2.07
C TRP A 71 2.97 8.83 2.03
N ASN A 72 3.10 10.08 1.55
CA ASN A 72 4.40 10.72 1.38
C ASN A 72 5.09 11.05 2.72
N ARG A 73 4.35 11.16 3.83
CA ARG A 73 4.96 11.30 5.18
C ARG A 73 5.73 10.07 5.64
N LEU A 74 5.50 8.91 5.01
CA LEU A 74 6.16 7.65 5.33
C LEU A 74 7.27 7.30 4.35
N ALA A 75 7.17 7.79 3.12
CA ALA A 75 8.16 7.60 2.07
C ALA A 75 9.30 8.63 2.21
N GLY A 76 10.03 8.54 3.33
CA GLY A 76 11.33 9.17 3.55
C GLY A 76 12.46 8.19 3.29
#